data_AF-A0A3M4YQ33-F1
#
_entry.id   AF-A0A3M4YQ33-F1
#
_cell.length_a   1.000
_cell.length_b   1.000
_cell.length_c   1.000
_cell.angle_alpha   90.00
_cell.angle_beta   90.00
_cell.angle_gamma   90.00
#
_symmetry.space_group_name_H-M   'P 1'
#
loop_
_entity.id
_entity.type
_entity.pdbx_description
1 polymer ?
#
loop_
_entity_poly.entity_id
_entity_poly.type
_entity_poly.pdbx_seq_one_letter_code
_entity_poly.pdbx_strand_id
1 'polypeptide(L)' 'MRYTPDGQVDRIIDMPVKKVTSLTFGGPNLDTLYVTSMARPPLPRFPEDGQQRGALFAITGLGVQGIAERRFAS' A
#
# COMPACT_ATOMS: atom_id res chain seq x y z
N MET A 1 0.51 -7.28 -1.96
CA MET A 1 -0.15 -8.60 -2.07
C MET A 1 -1.08 -8.77 -0.88
N ARG A 2 -2.26 -9.33 -1.09
CA ARG A 2 -3.19 -9.76 -0.04
C ARG A 2 -3.18 -11.28 0.02
N TYR A 3 -3.16 -11.82 1.24
CA TYR A 3 -3.29 -13.23 1.50
C TYR A 3 -4.64 -13.51 2.17
N THR A 4 -5.18 -14.70 1.95
CA THR A 4 -6.28 -15.25 2.73
C THR A 4 -5.78 -15.70 4.12
N PRO A 5 -6.68 -15.92 5.11
CA PRO A 5 -6.29 -16.41 6.43
C PRO A 5 -5.58 -17.77 6.43
N ASP A 6 -5.81 -18.62 5.44
CA ASP A 6 -5.14 -19.91 5.20
C ASP A 6 -3.81 -19.77 4.41
N GLY A 7 -3.36 -18.53 4.15
CA GLY A 7 -2.05 -18.23 3.57
C GLY A 7 -1.98 -18.27 2.05
N GLN A 8 -3.10 -18.45 1.36
CA GLN A 8 -3.14 -18.41 -0.10
C GLN A 8 -3.08 -16.97 -0.61
N VAL A 9 -2.49 -16.77 -1.80
CA VAL A 9 -2.49 -15.45 -2.46
C VAL A 9 -3.90 -15.19 -2.98
N ASP A 10 -4.54 -14.16 -2.43
CA ASP A 10 -5.86 -13.71 -2.85
C ASP A 10 -5.77 -12.66 -3.98
N ARG A 11 -4.87 -11.69 -3.82
CA ARG A 11 -4.76 -10.57 -4.76
C ARG A 11 -3.36 -9.99 -4.83
N ILE A 12 -2.94 -9.61 -6.03
CA ILE A 12 -1.73 -8.83 -6.28
C ILE A 12 -2.15 -7.52 -6.93
N ILE A 13 -1.58 -6.42 -6.47
CA ILE A 13 -1.72 -5.10 -7.08
C ILE A 13 -0.32 -4.67 -7.47
N ASP A 14 -0.11 -4.49 -8.77
CA ASP A 14 1.17 -4.02 -9.29
C ASP A 14 1.33 -2.53 -9.01
N MET A 15 2.48 -2.17 -8.47
CA MET A 15 2.81 -0.80 -8.10
C MET A 15 3.84 -0.22 -9.09
N PRO A 16 3.75 1.08 -9.43
CA PRO A 16 4.71 1.74 -10.31
C PRO A 16 6.08 1.98 -9.67
N VAL A 17 6.26 1.55 -8.41
CA VAL A 17 7.46 1.72 -7.59
C VAL A 17 7.81 0.42 -6.90
N LYS A 18 9.10 0.19 -6.62
CA LYS A 18 9.58 -1.06 -5.99
C LYS A 18 9.60 -0.99 -4.47
N LYS A 19 9.70 0.21 -3.88
CA LYS A 19 9.84 0.43 -2.43
C LYS A 19 8.55 0.89 -1.78
N VAL A 20 7.54 0.02 -1.77
CA VAL A 20 6.35 0.22 -0.90
C VAL A 20 6.75 -0.01 0.55
N THR A 21 6.36 0.90 1.44
CA THR A 21 6.76 0.85 2.86
C THR A 21 5.66 0.40 3.79
N SER A 22 4.46 0.94 3.62
CA SER A 22 3.31 0.63 4.47
C SER A 22 2.00 1.04 3.79
N LEU A 23 0.88 0.59 4.34
CA LEU A 23 -0.45 0.90 3.86
C LEU A 23 -1.44 1.10 5.01
N THR A 24 -2.55 1.78 4.74
CA THR A 24 -3.71 1.83 5.64
C THR A 24 -4.98 2.10 4.83
N PHE A 25 -6.13 1.68 5.34
CA PHE A 25 -7.42 2.06 4.78
C PHE A 25 -7.85 3.43 5.30
N GLY A 26 -8.40 4.25 4.41
CA GLY A 26 -8.89 5.58 4.73
C GLY A 26 -10.03 6.01 3.82
N GLY A 27 -10.31 7.32 3.79
CA GLY A 27 -11.49 7.88 3.17
C GLY A 27 -12.74 7.76 4.05
N PRO A 28 -13.86 8.42 3.70
CA PRO A 28 -15.07 8.46 4.52
C PRO A 28 -15.66 7.08 4.82
N ASN A 29 -15.48 6.14 3.90
CA ASN A 29 -16.01 4.78 3.99
C ASN A 29 -14.94 3.73 4.33
N LEU A 30 -13.68 4.10 4.56
CA LEU A 30 -12.57 3.15 4.75
C LEU A 30 -12.38 2.16 3.58
N ASP A 31 -12.70 2.58 2.36
CA ASP A 31 -12.61 1.78 1.12
C ASP A 31 -11.46 2.19 0.20
N THR A 32 -10.67 3.20 0.62
CA THR A 32 -9.49 3.67 -0.10
C THR A 32 -8.23 3.14 0.58
N LEU A 33 -7.41 2.40 -0.15
CA LEU A 33 -6.12 1.90 0.33
C LEU A 33 -5.04 2.93 0.03
N TYR A 34 -4.55 3.62 1.07
CA TYR A 34 -3.40 4.52 0.97
C TYR A 34 -2.11 3.72 1.12
N VAL A 35 -1.15 3.98 0.23
CA VAL A 35 0.12 3.24 0.18
C VAL A 35 1.29 4.21 0.13
N THR A 36 2.18 4.11 1.12
CA THR A 36 3.41 4.91 1.19
C THR A 36 4.55 4.22 0.45
N SER A 37 5.46 5.02 -0.09
CA SER A 37 6.68 4.52 -0.72
C SER A 37 7.91 5.34 -0.33
N MET A 38 9.09 4.78 -0.54
CA MET A 38 10.36 5.39 -0.14
C MET A 38 11.22 5.81 -1.34
N ALA A 39 11.60 7.08 -1.40
CA ALA A 39 12.44 7.61 -2.47
C ALA A 39 13.92 7.22 -2.36
N ARG A 40 14.46 7.08 -1.14
CA ARG A 40 15.90 6.95 -0.86
C ARG A 40 16.22 5.79 0.09
N PRO A 41 17.45 5.24 0.07
CA PRO A 41 18.47 5.45 -0.95
C PRO A 41 18.05 4.87 -2.31
N PRO A 42 18.73 5.24 -3.41
CA PRO A 42 18.59 4.52 -4.67
C PRO A 42 18.90 3.05 -4.43
N LEU A 43 18.14 2.16 -5.06
CA LEU A 43 18.47 0.74 -5.04
C LEU A 43 19.47 0.50 -6.16
N PRO A 44 20.77 0.25 -5.89
CA PRO A 44 21.75 0.07 -6.96
C PRO A 44 21.41 -1.12 -7.88
N ARG A 45 20.66 -2.09 -7.35
CA ARG A 45 20.15 -3.26 -8.08
C ARG A 45 18.88 -2.99 -8.90
N PHE A 46 18.18 -1.88 -8.66
CA PHE A 46 16.93 -1.52 -9.32
C PHE A 46 17.02 -0.10 -9.89
N PRO A 47 17.77 0.08 -11.01
CA PRO A 47 17.91 1.39 -11.65
C PRO A 47 16.58 1.93 -12.18
N GLU A 48 15.60 1.05 -12.39
CA GLU A 48 14.26 1.35 -12.89
C GLU A 48 13.21 1.53 -11.78
N ASP A 49 13.61 1.85 -10.55
CA ASP A 49 12.65 2.24 -9.51
C ASP A 49 11.97 3.56 -9.94
N GLY A 50 10.73 3.42 -10.38
CA GLY A 50 10.00 4.39 -11.19
C GLY A 50 10.04 5.82 -10.68
N GLN A 51 9.77 6.78 -11.57
CA GLN A 51 9.85 8.22 -11.28
C GLN A 51 9.03 8.64 -10.04
N GLN A 52 7.95 7.90 -9.72
CA GLN A 52 7.05 8.17 -8.60
C GLN A 52 7.56 7.67 -7.24
N ARG A 53 8.79 7.17 -7.11
CA ARG A 53 9.35 6.73 -5.82
C ARG A 53 9.24 7.83 -4.75
N GLY A 54 8.76 7.48 -3.56
CA GLY A 54 8.50 8.44 -2.48
C GLY A 54 7.11 9.07 -2.52
N ALA A 55 6.31 8.83 -3.55
CA ALA A 55 4.93 9.30 -3.59
C ALA A 55 4.03 8.50 -2.63
N LEU A 56 2.93 9.14 -2.26
CA LEU A 56 1.76 8.51 -1.64
C LEU A 56 0.77 8.13 -2.75
N PHE A 57 0.29 6.90 -2.72
CA PHE A 57 -0.70 6.39 -3.67
C PHE A 57 -2.03 6.17 -2.96
N ALA A 58 -3.13 6.36 -3.71
CA ALA A 58 -4.47 6.00 -3.28
C ALA A 58 -5.06 5.01 -4.28
N ILE A 59 -5.50 3.85 -3.79
CA ILE A 59 -6.09 2.79 -4.60
C ILE A 59 -7.55 2.64 -4.19
N THR A 60 -8.45 2.83 -5.15
CA THR A 60 -9.91 2.79 -4.96
C THR A 60 -10.53 1.63 -5.74
N GLY A 61 -11.81 1.34 -5.49
CA GLY A 61 -12.54 0.32 -6.25
C GLY A 61 -12.12 -1.12 -5.94
N LEU A 62 -11.52 -1.37 -4.78
CA LEU A 62 -11.04 -2.70 -4.39
C LEU A 62 -12.17 -3.67 -3.99
N GLY A 63 -13.39 -3.18 -3.77
CA GLY A 63 -14.52 -3.99 -3.32
C GLY A 63 -14.36 -4.55 -1.90
N VAL A 64 -13.46 -3.98 -1.11
CA VAL A 64 -13.21 -4.35 0.29
C VAL A 64 -13.14 -3.09 1.15
N GLN A 65 -13.45 -3.24 2.43
CA GLN A 65 -13.46 -2.17 3.41
C GLN A 65 -12.49 -2.50 4.54
N GLY A 66 -11.75 -1.50 5.01
CA GLY A 66 -10.92 -1.59 6.19
C GLY A 66 -11.70 -1.37 7.49
N ILE A 67 -10.95 -1.27 8.59
CA ILE A 67 -11.46 -0.92 9.91
C ILE A 67 -10.76 0.34 10.40
N ALA A 68 -11.41 1.08 11.31
CA ALA A 68 -10.80 2.26 11.89
C ALA A 68 -9.60 1.86 12.78
N GLU A 69 -8.49 2.58 12.61
CA GLU A 69 -7.32 2.42 13.48
C GLU A 69 -7.69 2.72 14.94
N ARG A 70 -7.13 1.93 15.85
CA ARG A 70 -7.34 2.13 17.28
C ARG A 70 -6.62 3.40 17.72
N ARG A 71 -7.31 4.25 18.49
CA ARG A 71 -6.67 5.42 19.12
C ARG A 71 -5.81 4.99 20.29
N PHE A 72 -4.65 5.62 20.44
CA PHE A 72 -3.82 5.44 21.62
C PHE A 72 -4.59 5.88 22.88
N ALA A 73 -4.50 5.08 23.95
CA ALA A 73 -5.17 5.30 25.25
C ALA A 73 -6.72 5.31 25.24
N SER A 74 -7.33 4.60 24.29
CA SER A 74 -8.78 4.31 24.29
C SER A 74 -9.20 3.25 25.30
#